data_AF-A0A9P5GF09-F1
#
_entry.id   AF-A0A9P5GF09-F1
#
_cell.length_a   1.000
_cell.length_b   1.000
_cell.length_c   1.000
_cell.angle_alpha   90.00
_cell.angle_beta   90.00
_cell.angle_gamma   90.00
#
_symmetry.space_group_name_H-M   'P 1'
#
loop_
_entity.id
_entity.type
_entity.pdbx_description
1 polymer ?
#
loop_
_entity_poly.entity_id
_entity_poly.type
_entity_poly.pdbx_seq_one_letter_code
_entity_poly.pdbx_strand_id
1 'polypeptide(L)'
;MVCDKVNQSVTAYITQNVAQAINGSQEHSPENVTFAYYSLTRYGYLSWAPEADNLIDSTPFVQNGSGTFTQRLSSLGPIPSDPENGSRIYSTPKQPMINWRPLSLFVAIFPHSMETPKYNDIPENVAAAVQNSTILHCALHNASYQANLTYINGDQTIHVTDKTVLNGISYLHGVTNHDGPIWSSNTSFMHNPRVMESLSYQSIMDAFGKLLFGSIRTNMTHYNYQGDGPKGNVVNSMTQDTNILSTTLMDTEEMSIFPSIAGSESNPFTEYWEERSISLPRHSSRLSNTLEELFQNITFSLMSSKMFQPNYTVQAVPNTNVTITSYRNIYVYTRSILWAAYGTALGVTVLCVIAGILLYLSADGSYTSKFSTIFRVTQGAMVSIDLSKKDYSGLDPLPDHIANAQMTTGYNEDYPAKMSSATPLGHPHREPAASSQLLETTSDEGVHK
;
A
#
# COMPACT_ATOMS: atom_id res chain seq x y z
N MET A 1 -2.96 -19.24 -14.01
CA MET A 1 -2.00 -19.05 -15.12
C MET A 1 -0.98 -20.18 -15.05
N VAL A 2 -0.51 -20.66 -16.20
CA VAL A 2 0.56 -21.66 -16.34
C VAL A 2 1.61 -21.10 -17.29
N CYS A 3 2.88 -21.13 -16.91
CA CYS A 3 3.97 -20.54 -17.68
C CYS A 3 5.00 -21.59 -18.10
N ASP A 4 5.06 -21.87 -19.40
CA ASP A 4 5.97 -22.86 -19.97
C ASP A 4 7.02 -22.19 -20.87
N LYS A 5 8.21 -22.81 -20.97
CA LYS A 5 9.20 -22.41 -21.97
C LYS A 5 8.66 -22.72 -23.36
N VAL A 6 8.78 -21.76 -24.28
CA VAL A 6 8.41 -21.99 -25.68
C VAL A 6 9.33 -23.03 -26.33
N ASN A 7 8.84 -23.69 -27.37
CA ASN A 7 9.65 -24.64 -28.12
C ASN A 7 10.78 -23.94 -28.91
N GLN A 8 11.75 -24.73 -29.37
CA GLN A 8 12.94 -24.20 -30.04
C GLN A 8 12.62 -23.46 -31.36
N SER A 9 11.61 -23.92 -32.12
CA SER A 9 11.21 -23.28 -33.36
C SER A 9 10.61 -21.89 -33.14
N VAL A 10 9.72 -21.74 -32.14
CA VAL A 10 9.13 -20.45 -31.76
C VAL A 10 10.20 -19.55 -31.15
N THR A 11 11.11 -20.10 -30.35
CA THR A 11 12.28 -19.36 -29.84
C THR A 11 13.10 -18.77 -30.98
N ALA A 12 13.43 -19.56 -32.00
CA ALA A 12 14.20 -19.11 -33.16
C ALA A 12 13.48 -17.98 -33.92
N TYR A 13 12.16 -18.10 -34.10
CA TYR A 13 11.39 -17.08 -34.80
C TYR A 13 11.29 -15.77 -34.01
N ILE A 14 11.04 -15.84 -32.70
CA ILE A 14 11.00 -14.66 -31.83
C ILE A 14 12.37 -14.00 -31.76
N THR A 15 13.44 -14.76 -31.53
CA THR A 15 14.80 -14.20 -31.46
C THR A 15 15.23 -13.58 -32.79
N GLN A 16 14.86 -14.18 -33.93
CA GLN A 16 15.07 -13.58 -35.24
C GLN A 16 14.32 -12.26 -35.42
N ASN A 17 13.05 -12.18 -35.00
CA ASN A 17 12.27 -10.95 -35.06
C ASN A 17 12.86 -9.84 -34.18
N VAL A 18 13.30 -10.18 -32.96
CA VAL A 18 13.97 -9.23 -32.05
C VAL A 18 15.31 -8.77 -32.66
N ALA A 19 16.10 -9.68 -33.22
CA ALA A 19 17.34 -9.33 -33.91
C ALA A 19 17.10 -8.37 -35.09
N GLN A 20 16.05 -8.60 -35.88
CA GLN A 20 15.67 -7.69 -36.96
C GLN A 20 15.25 -6.31 -36.43
N ALA A 21 14.49 -6.25 -35.34
CA ALA A 21 14.08 -4.99 -34.71
C ALA A 21 15.27 -4.20 -34.16
N ILE A 22 16.22 -4.90 -33.51
CA ILE A 22 17.50 -4.32 -33.08
C ILE A 22 18.23 -3.75 -34.30
N ASN A 23 18.47 -4.55 -35.35
CA ASN A 23 19.16 -4.10 -36.55
C ASN A 23 18.46 -2.92 -37.26
N GLY A 24 17.13 -2.90 -37.24
CA GLY A 24 16.32 -1.80 -37.79
C GLY A 24 16.33 -0.52 -36.96
N SER A 25 16.82 -0.57 -35.71
CA SER A 25 16.98 0.61 -34.84
C SER A 25 18.32 1.34 -35.06
N GLN A 26 19.18 0.83 -35.95
CA GLN A 26 20.49 1.40 -36.22
C GLN A 26 20.40 2.77 -36.86
N GLU A 27 21.04 3.75 -36.24
CA GLU A 27 21.21 5.09 -36.80
C GLU A 27 22.70 5.37 -37.02
N HIS A 28 23.03 5.86 -38.22
CA HIS A 28 24.38 6.28 -38.57
C HIS A 28 24.42 7.79 -38.78
N SER A 29 25.46 8.43 -38.27
CA SER A 29 25.70 9.86 -38.49
C SER A 29 25.83 10.20 -39.98
N PRO A 30 25.30 11.34 -40.44
CA PRO A 30 25.55 11.84 -41.80
C PRO A 30 27.05 12.14 -42.00
N GLU A 31 27.57 11.93 -43.22
CA GLU A 31 29.01 12.00 -43.56
C GLU A 31 29.72 13.35 -43.27
N ASN A 32 29.00 14.40 -42.84
CA ASN A 32 29.49 15.77 -42.70
C ASN A 32 29.76 16.23 -41.25
N VAL A 33 29.79 15.33 -40.26
CA VAL A 33 30.06 15.69 -38.85
C VAL A 33 31.49 15.31 -38.43
N THR A 34 32.12 16.12 -37.59
CA THR A 34 33.51 15.95 -37.08
C THR A 34 33.71 14.70 -36.19
N PHE A 35 32.64 13.97 -35.90
CA PHE A 35 32.65 12.69 -35.19
C PHE A 35 31.61 11.76 -35.82
N ALA A 36 31.99 10.52 -36.11
CA ALA A 36 31.02 9.51 -36.52
C ALA A 36 30.38 8.94 -35.26
N TYR A 37 29.05 9.02 -35.16
CA TYR A 37 28.31 8.30 -34.13
C TYR A 37 27.46 7.18 -34.72
N TYR A 38 27.34 6.11 -33.95
CA TYR A 38 26.48 4.96 -34.23
C TYR A 38 25.57 4.76 -33.02
N SER A 39 24.27 4.57 -33.24
CA SER A 39 23.34 4.24 -32.16
C SER A 39 22.54 2.97 -32.45
N LEU A 40 22.26 2.20 -31.41
CA LEU A 40 21.46 0.97 -31.46
C LEU A 40 20.57 0.86 -30.23
N THR A 41 19.35 0.34 -30.40
CA THR A 41 18.47 -0.05 -29.31
C THR A 41 18.52 -1.56 -29.10
N ARG A 42 18.84 -2.00 -27.88
CA ARG A 42 18.79 -3.40 -27.45
C ARG A 42 17.69 -3.60 -26.41
N TYR A 43 17.11 -4.81 -26.34
CA TYR A 43 15.99 -5.13 -25.45
C TYR A 43 16.42 -6.18 -24.44
N GLY A 44 16.52 -5.84 -23.16
CA GLY A 44 16.83 -6.81 -22.09
C GLY A 44 15.59 -7.58 -21.64
N TYR A 45 14.43 -6.93 -21.68
CA TYR A 45 13.13 -7.50 -21.34
C TYR A 45 12.08 -7.12 -22.38
N LEU A 46 11.22 -8.08 -22.73
CA LEU A 46 10.03 -7.87 -23.55
C LEU A 46 8.85 -8.65 -22.98
N SER A 47 7.68 -8.02 -22.95
CA SER A 47 6.42 -8.70 -22.72
C SER A 47 5.33 -8.15 -23.62
N TRP A 48 4.54 -9.06 -24.20
CA TRP A 48 3.48 -8.75 -25.16
C TRP A 48 2.42 -9.85 -25.18
N ALA A 49 1.21 -9.52 -25.63
CA ALA A 49 0.18 -10.51 -25.92
C ALA A 49 0.31 -11.05 -27.36
N PRO A 50 0.07 -12.35 -27.60
CA PRO A 50 -0.07 -12.89 -28.95
C PRO A 50 -1.25 -12.23 -29.66
N GLU A 51 -1.13 -11.98 -30.97
CA GLU A 51 -2.23 -11.44 -31.76
C GLU A 51 -3.15 -12.56 -32.26
N ALA A 52 -2.53 -13.64 -32.74
CA ALA A 52 -3.21 -14.76 -33.38
C ALA A 52 -3.02 -16.05 -32.60
N ASP A 53 -3.86 -17.04 -32.89
CA ASP A 53 -3.73 -18.36 -32.31
C ASP A 53 -2.38 -19.00 -32.64
N ASN A 54 -1.80 -18.72 -33.82
CA ASN A 54 -0.49 -19.23 -34.18
C ASN A 54 0.62 -18.49 -33.38
N LEU A 55 1.40 -19.26 -32.62
CA LEU A 55 2.51 -18.74 -31.82
C LEU A 55 3.62 -18.15 -32.70
N ILE A 56 3.77 -18.64 -33.94
CA ILE A 56 4.77 -18.12 -34.88
C ILE A 56 4.39 -16.71 -35.33
N ASP A 57 3.12 -16.43 -35.56
CA ASP A 57 2.65 -15.10 -35.99
C ASP A 57 2.59 -14.08 -34.83
N SER A 58 2.94 -14.53 -33.63
CA SER A 58 2.86 -13.77 -32.38
C SER A 58 4.21 -13.22 -31.94
N THR A 59 5.00 -12.69 -32.88
CA THR A 59 6.29 -12.04 -32.58
C THR A 59 6.14 -10.69 -31.89
N PRO A 60 7.13 -10.24 -31.09
CA PRO A 60 7.03 -9.00 -30.32
C PRO A 60 7.01 -7.73 -31.18
N PHE A 61 7.58 -7.75 -32.40
CA PHE A 61 7.62 -6.60 -33.29
C PHE A 61 6.91 -6.85 -34.61
N VAL A 62 6.27 -5.79 -35.11
CA VAL A 62 5.70 -5.72 -36.46
C VAL A 62 6.52 -4.75 -37.29
N GLN A 63 6.86 -5.18 -38.51
CA GLN A 63 7.53 -4.33 -39.47
C GLN A 63 6.49 -3.48 -40.22
N ASN A 64 6.63 -2.16 -40.16
CA ASN A 64 5.84 -1.23 -40.95
C ASN A 64 6.34 -1.20 -42.41
N GLY A 65 5.50 -0.72 -43.33
CA GLY A 65 5.85 -0.61 -44.76
C GLY A 65 7.08 0.26 -45.05
N SER A 66 7.52 1.09 -44.10
CA SER A 66 8.76 1.88 -44.13
C SER A 66 10.01 1.11 -43.67
N GLY A 67 9.88 -0.17 -43.32
CA GLY A 67 10.96 -1.00 -42.77
C GLY A 67 11.23 -0.80 -41.28
N THR A 68 10.51 0.12 -40.62
CA THR A 68 10.64 0.38 -39.17
C THR A 68 9.89 -0.67 -38.35
N PHE A 69 10.46 -1.08 -37.22
CA PHE A 69 9.85 -2.04 -36.32
C PHE A 69 9.11 -1.33 -35.20
N THR A 70 7.88 -1.76 -34.93
CA THR A 70 7.07 -1.27 -33.81
C THR A 70 6.77 -2.42 -32.85
N GLN A 71 6.96 -2.17 -31.56
CA GLN A 71 6.65 -3.17 -30.53
C GLN A 71 5.13 -3.34 -30.46
N ARG A 72 4.68 -4.59 -30.35
CA ARG A 72 3.29 -4.91 -30.06
C ARG A 72 2.97 -4.54 -28.61
N LEU A 73 1.96 -3.69 -28.44
CA LEU A 73 1.47 -3.21 -27.15
C LEU A 73 0.04 -3.64 -26.86
N SER A 74 -0.45 -4.68 -27.55
CA SER A 74 -1.77 -5.25 -27.29
C SER A 74 -1.85 -5.74 -25.84
N SER A 75 -2.91 -5.34 -25.13
CA SER A 75 -3.08 -5.68 -23.71
C SER A 75 -3.67 -7.07 -23.48
N LEU A 76 -4.24 -7.70 -24.50
CA LEU A 76 -4.85 -9.02 -24.39
C LEU A 76 -4.74 -9.77 -25.71
N GLY A 77 -4.64 -11.08 -25.62
CA GLY A 77 -4.66 -11.97 -26.77
C GLY A 77 -4.41 -13.43 -26.39
N PRO A 78 -4.49 -14.37 -27.34
CA PRO A 78 -4.81 -14.16 -28.75
C PRO A 78 -6.26 -13.70 -28.92
N ILE A 79 -6.51 -12.85 -29.93
CA ILE A 79 -7.87 -12.41 -30.24
C ILE A 79 -8.41 -13.37 -31.30
N PRO A 80 -9.41 -14.21 -30.97
CA PRO A 80 -9.95 -15.17 -31.91
C PRO A 80 -10.70 -14.43 -33.02
N SER A 81 -10.39 -14.82 -34.25
CA SER A 81 -11.03 -14.34 -35.48
C SER A 81 -11.70 -15.51 -36.19
N ASP A 82 -12.85 -15.24 -36.80
CA ASP A 82 -13.56 -16.22 -37.63
C ASP A 82 -12.67 -16.64 -38.81
N PRO A 83 -12.42 -17.95 -39.01
CA PRO A 83 -11.54 -18.44 -40.06
C PRO A 83 -12.07 -18.17 -41.48
N GLU A 84 -13.38 -17.97 -41.67
CA GLU A 84 -13.97 -17.77 -43.00
C GLU A 84 -13.91 -16.30 -43.44
N ASN A 85 -14.08 -15.36 -42.52
CA ASN A 85 -14.24 -13.93 -42.86
C ASN A 85 -13.34 -12.97 -42.04
N GLY A 86 -12.55 -13.49 -41.09
CA GLY A 86 -11.66 -12.71 -40.22
C GLY A 86 -12.38 -11.83 -39.18
N SER A 87 -13.71 -11.92 -39.09
CA SER A 87 -14.51 -11.10 -38.19
C SER A 87 -14.28 -11.47 -36.73
N ARG A 88 -14.54 -10.50 -35.85
CA ARG A 88 -14.40 -10.68 -34.41
C ARG A 88 -15.49 -11.59 -33.89
N ILE A 89 -15.11 -12.53 -33.04
CA ILE A 89 -16.04 -13.49 -32.50
C ILE A 89 -16.65 -12.97 -31.19
N TYR A 90 -17.98 -13.01 -31.11
CA TYR A 90 -18.76 -12.61 -29.95
C TYR A 90 -19.39 -13.83 -29.29
N SER A 91 -19.57 -13.78 -27.97
CA SER A 91 -20.40 -14.75 -27.27
C SER A 91 -21.86 -14.51 -27.62
N THR A 92 -22.57 -15.56 -28.04
CA THR A 92 -24.00 -15.49 -28.41
C THR A 92 -24.86 -16.43 -27.56
N PRO A 93 -26.20 -16.29 -27.58
CA PRO A 93 -27.10 -17.20 -26.87
C PRO A 93 -26.92 -18.68 -27.24
N LYS A 94 -26.63 -18.98 -28.52
CA LYS A 94 -26.44 -20.36 -29.00
C LYS A 94 -25.02 -20.89 -28.80
N GLN A 95 -24.01 -20.01 -28.78
CA GLN A 95 -22.61 -20.36 -28.55
C GLN A 95 -21.97 -19.41 -27.52
N PRO A 96 -22.28 -19.61 -26.22
CA PRO A 96 -21.78 -18.72 -25.17
C PRO A 96 -20.31 -18.95 -24.81
N MET A 97 -19.70 -20.04 -25.28
CA MET A 97 -18.31 -20.39 -24.96
C MET A 97 -17.69 -21.14 -26.12
N ILE A 98 -16.56 -20.65 -26.59
CA ILE A 98 -15.86 -21.27 -27.70
C ILE A 98 -14.53 -21.80 -27.21
N ASN A 99 -14.24 -23.06 -27.56
CA ASN A 99 -13.01 -23.80 -27.27
C ASN A 99 -11.81 -23.25 -28.07
N TRP A 100 -11.60 -21.93 -28.03
CA TRP A 100 -10.44 -21.27 -28.63
C TRP A 100 -9.20 -21.39 -27.75
N ARG A 101 -8.08 -20.87 -28.26
CA ARG A 101 -6.86 -20.83 -27.47
C ARG A 101 -7.05 -19.95 -26.24
N PRO A 102 -6.45 -20.35 -25.10
CA PRO A 102 -6.52 -19.54 -23.89
C PRO A 102 -5.85 -18.19 -24.09
N LEU A 103 -6.38 -17.18 -23.41
CA LEU A 103 -5.69 -15.91 -23.15
C LEU A 103 -4.27 -16.20 -22.68
N SER A 104 -3.31 -15.52 -23.26
CA SER A 104 -1.92 -15.72 -22.92
C SER A 104 -1.10 -14.46 -23.13
N LEU A 105 0.12 -14.50 -22.62
CA LEU A 105 1.15 -13.49 -22.85
C LEU A 105 2.50 -14.18 -23.00
N PHE A 106 3.44 -13.46 -23.61
CA PHE A 106 4.84 -13.84 -23.63
C PHE A 106 5.63 -12.96 -22.67
N VAL A 107 6.65 -13.57 -22.06
CA VAL A 107 7.69 -12.87 -21.31
C VAL A 107 9.03 -13.36 -21.84
N ALA A 108 9.89 -12.44 -22.26
CA ALA A 108 11.20 -12.74 -22.81
C ALA A 108 12.29 -11.92 -22.10
N ILE A 109 13.36 -12.62 -21.74
CA ILE A 109 14.58 -12.07 -21.14
C ILE A 109 15.75 -12.37 -22.07
N PHE A 110 16.56 -11.35 -22.34
CA PHE A 110 17.74 -11.44 -23.21
C PHE A 110 18.98 -11.03 -22.41
N PRO A 111 19.69 -12.01 -21.80
CA PRO A 111 20.74 -11.70 -20.83
C PRO A 111 21.92 -10.93 -21.44
N HIS A 112 22.32 -11.30 -22.66
CA HIS A 112 23.44 -10.68 -23.37
C HIS A 112 23.09 -9.31 -24.00
N SER A 113 21.82 -8.91 -23.95
CA SER A 113 21.35 -7.64 -24.51
C SER A 113 21.85 -6.43 -23.71
N MET A 114 22.10 -6.65 -22.41
CA MET A 114 22.57 -5.62 -21.47
C MET A 114 24.10 -5.57 -21.33
N GLU A 115 24.81 -6.50 -21.97
CA GLU A 115 26.28 -6.53 -21.92
C GLU A 115 26.88 -5.37 -22.72
N THR A 116 27.84 -4.69 -22.11
CA THR A 116 28.60 -3.62 -22.77
C THR A 116 29.59 -4.25 -23.77
N PRO A 117 29.51 -3.90 -25.07
CA PRO A 117 30.47 -4.42 -26.04
C PRO A 117 31.88 -3.91 -25.70
N LYS A 118 32.87 -4.79 -25.80
CA LYS A 118 34.28 -4.41 -25.63
C LYS A 118 34.69 -3.45 -26.75
N TYR A 119 35.56 -2.51 -26.37
CA TYR A 119 36.07 -1.38 -27.13
C TYR A 119 36.40 -1.63 -28.63
N ASN A 120 36.74 -2.86 -29.05
CA ASN A 120 37.17 -3.18 -30.41
C ASN A 120 36.17 -4.03 -31.24
N ASP A 121 35.03 -4.47 -30.70
CA ASP A 121 34.07 -5.37 -31.38
C ASP A 121 32.83 -4.63 -31.93
N ILE A 122 33.06 -3.48 -32.58
CA ILE A 122 32.04 -2.43 -32.80
C ILE A 122 30.96 -2.71 -33.88
N PRO A 123 31.00 -3.72 -34.79
CA PRO A 123 29.75 -4.20 -35.36
C PRO A 123 29.05 -5.00 -34.27
N GLU A 124 28.21 -4.31 -33.49
CA GLU A 124 27.41 -4.87 -32.41
C GLU A 124 26.78 -6.19 -32.87
N ASN A 125 27.20 -7.29 -32.24
CA ASN A 125 26.72 -8.60 -32.63
C ASN A 125 25.26 -8.75 -32.18
N VAL A 126 24.34 -8.31 -33.04
CA VAL A 126 22.89 -8.44 -32.87
C VAL A 126 22.50 -9.88 -32.55
N ALA A 127 23.20 -10.86 -33.16
CA ALA A 127 22.97 -12.26 -32.88
C ALA A 127 23.44 -12.67 -31.48
N ALA A 128 24.50 -12.05 -30.93
CA ALA A 128 24.91 -12.28 -29.55
C ALA A 128 23.89 -11.71 -28.54
N ALA A 129 23.31 -10.54 -28.83
CA ALA A 129 22.34 -9.91 -27.93
C ALA A 129 21.10 -10.76 -27.64
N VAL A 130 20.69 -11.63 -28.59
CA VAL A 130 19.51 -12.50 -28.45
C VAL A 130 19.85 -13.95 -28.05
N GLN A 131 21.13 -14.29 -27.87
CA GLN A 131 21.57 -15.61 -27.44
C GLN A 131 21.12 -15.92 -26.00
N ASN A 132 21.01 -17.22 -25.69
CA ASN A 132 20.63 -17.75 -24.37
C ASN A 132 19.38 -17.08 -23.78
N SER A 133 18.45 -16.64 -24.64
CA SER A 133 17.23 -15.99 -24.21
C SER A 133 16.29 -16.96 -23.50
N THR A 134 15.61 -16.45 -22.48
CA THR A 134 14.54 -17.18 -21.80
C THR A 134 13.22 -16.60 -22.25
N ILE A 135 12.43 -17.39 -22.98
CA ILE A 135 11.13 -16.99 -23.51
C ILE A 135 10.07 -17.92 -22.92
N LEU A 136 9.12 -17.33 -22.23
CA LEU A 136 8.01 -18.01 -21.56
C LEU A 136 6.70 -17.67 -22.26
N HIS A 137 5.84 -18.66 -22.43
CA HIS A 137 4.45 -18.52 -22.84
C HIS A 137 3.57 -18.83 -21.63
N CYS A 138 2.82 -17.82 -21.18
CA CYS A 138 1.98 -17.91 -20.00
C CYS A 138 0.51 -17.90 -20.41
N ALA A 139 -0.19 -19.02 -20.21
CA ALA A 139 -1.60 -19.18 -20.57
C ALA A 139 -2.52 -19.13 -19.35
N LEU A 140 -3.71 -18.57 -19.55
CA LEU A 140 -4.75 -18.46 -18.54
C LEU A 140 -5.62 -19.70 -18.53
N HIS A 141 -5.62 -20.39 -17.40
CA HIS A 141 -6.42 -21.58 -17.17
C HIS A 141 -7.30 -21.38 -15.94
N ASN A 142 -8.48 -21.97 -16.00
CA ASN A 142 -9.26 -22.28 -14.83
C ASN A 142 -8.48 -23.29 -13.96
N ALA A 143 -8.63 -23.22 -12.64
CA ALA A 143 -7.97 -24.11 -11.72
C ALA A 143 -8.86 -24.38 -10.51
N SER A 144 -8.80 -25.60 -9.98
CA SER A 144 -9.38 -25.94 -8.68
C SER A 144 -8.25 -26.13 -7.67
N TYR A 145 -8.43 -25.57 -6.48
CA TYR A 145 -7.42 -25.63 -5.42
C TYR A 145 -8.10 -25.65 -4.05
N GLN A 146 -7.41 -26.23 -3.07
CA GLN A 146 -7.73 -26.08 -1.65
C GLN A 146 -6.86 -24.95 -1.09
N ALA A 147 -7.49 -23.93 -0.52
CA ALA A 147 -6.77 -22.82 0.11
C ALA A 147 -7.03 -22.82 1.62
N ASN A 148 -5.97 -22.87 2.42
CA ASN A 148 -6.01 -22.63 3.85
C ASN A 148 -5.55 -21.20 4.12
N LEU A 149 -6.48 -20.37 4.59
CA LEU A 149 -6.24 -18.97 4.91
C LEU A 149 -6.12 -18.85 6.43
N THR A 150 -4.97 -18.40 6.93
CA THR A 150 -4.81 -18.09 8.35
C THR A 150 -4.61 -16.60 8.54
N TYR A 151 -5.26 -16.06 9.56
CA TYR A 151 -5.18 -14.64 9.92
C TYR A 151 -4.75 -14.54 11.37
N ILE A 152 -3.51 -14.12 11.61
CA ILE A 152 -2.92 -14.02 12.95
C ILE A 152 -2.35 -12.62 13.11
N ASN A 153 -2.80 -11.88 14.13
CA ASN A 153 -2.28 -10.55 14.50
C ASN A 153 -2.29 -9.49 13.37
N GLY A 154 -3.19 -9.60 12.40
CA GLY A 154 -3.24 -8.68 11.26
C GLY A 154 -2.63 -9.25 9.98
N ASP A 155 -1.82 -10.30 10.08
CA ASP A 155 -1.15 -10.93 8.94
C ASP A 155 -2.00 -12.06 8.38
N GLN A 156 -2.27 -11.99 7.07
CA GLN A 156 -2.92 -13.04 6.31
C GLN A 156 -1.86 -13.91 5.62
N THR A 157 -1.88 -15.21 5.89
CA THR A 157 -1.10 -16.20 5.12
C THR A 157 -2.04 -17.12 4.37
N ILE A 158 -1.68 -17.42 3.12
CA ILE A 158 -2.49 -18.25 2.23
C ILE A 158 -1.63 -19.45 1.83
N HIS A 159 -2.04 -20.64 2.25
CA HIS A 159 -1.39 -21.88 1.87
C HIS A 159 -2.29 -22.65 0.91
N VAL A 160 -1.81 -22.89 -0.31
CA VAL A 160 -2.57 -23.59 -1.35
C VAL A 160 -2.09 -25.02 -1.50
N THR A 161 -3.01 -25.98 -1.49
CA THR A 161 -2.79 -27.41 -1.75
C THR A 161 -3.70 -27.90 -2.87
N ASP A 162 -3.39 -29.06 -3.44
CA ASP A 162 -4.21 -29.75 -4.44
C ASP A 162 -4.59 -28.89 -5.66
N LYS A 163 -3.65 -28.06 -6.14
CA LYS A 163 -3.83 -27.25 -7.35
C LYS A 163 -3.98 -28.18 -8.56
N THR A 164 -5.15 -28.15 -9.20
CA THR A 164 -5.45 -28.84 -10.45
C THR A 164 -5.77 -27.83 -11.54
N VAL A 165 -5.03 -27.89 -12.64
CA VAL A 165 -5.28 -27.05 -13.81
C VAL A 165 -6.41 -27.66 -14.62
N LEU A 166 -7.39 -26.84 -14.98
CA LEU A 166 -8.58 -27.22 -15.73
C LEU A 166 -8.50 -26.65 -17.16
N ASN A 167 -9.65 -26.23 -17.70
CA ASN A 167 -9.76 -25.70 -19.06
C ASN A 167 -9.12 -24.30 -19.19
N GLY A 168 -8.64 -24.00 -20.40
CA GLY A 168 -8.21 -22.65 -20.77
C GLY A 168 -9.38 -21.65 -20.75
N ILE A 169 -9.06 -20.38 -20.50
CA ILE A 169 -10.01 -19.27 -20.61
C ILE A 169 -9.66 -18.45 -21.85
N SER A 170 -10.56 -18.44 -22.83
CA SER A 170 -10.37 -17.74 -24.11
C SER A 170 -10.74 -16.26 -24.03
N TYR A 171 -10.20 -15.46 -24.95
CA TYR A 171 -10.60 -14.06 -25.10
C TYR A 171 -12.06 -13.95 -25.54
N LEU A 172 -12.81 -13.06 -24.90
CA LEU A 172 -14.16 -12.69 -25.33
C LEU A 172 -14.17 -11.23 -25.80
N HIS A 173 -14.54 -11.02 -27.06
CA HIS A 173 -14.66 -9.67 -27.60
C HIS A 173 -15.83 -8.91 -26.97
N GLY A 174 -16.87 -9.63 -26.61
CA GLY A 174 -18.06 -9.10 -25.99
C GLY A 174 -19.20 -10.09 -26.11
N VAL A 175 -20.38 -9.62 -25.72
CA VAL A 175 -21.59 -10.41 -25.75
C VAL A 175 -22.59 -9.71 -26.66
N THR A 176 -23.21 -10.47 -27.58
CA THR A 176 -24.17 -9.94 -28.53
C THR A 176 -25.45 -10.77 -28.53
N ASN A 177 -26.60 -10.12 -28.74
CA ASN A 177 -27.88 -10.79 -28.96
C ASN A 177 -28.12 -11.13 -30.43
N HIS A 178 -27.09 -10.97 -31.27
CA HIS A 178 -27.12 -11.23 -32.70
C HIS A 178 -26.56 -12.62 -33.01
N ASP A 179 -27.40 -13.53 -33.52
CA ASP A 179 -27.01 -14.90 -33.91
C ASP A 179 -27.17 -15.02 -35.45
N GLY A 180 -26.19 -14.55 -36.21
CA GLY A 180 -26.29 -14.43 -37.67
C GLY A 180 -27.34 -13.39 -38.07
N PRO A 181 -28.21 -13.60 -39.09
CA PRO A 181 -29.16 -12.57 -39.53
C PRO A 181 -30.31 -12.28 -38.54
N ILE A 182 -30.39 -13.00 -37.42
CA ILE A 182 -31.53 -12.97 -36.50
C ILE A 182 -31.16 -12.22 -35.22
N TRP A 183 -31.97 -11.23 -34.87
CA TRP A 183 -31.90 -10.54 -33.58
C TRP A 183 -32.70 -11.33 -32.54
N SER A 184 -32.01 -11.79 -31.50
CA SER A 184 -32.68 -12.39 -30.34
C SER A 184 -33.19 -11.29 -29.42
N SER A 185 -34.48 -11.35 -29.07
CA SER A 185 -35.07 -10.53 -27.99
C SER A 185 -34.72 -11.05 -26.59
N ASN A 186 -34.15 -12.25 -26.51
CA ASN A 186 -33.80 -12.88 -25.25
C ASN A 186 -32.45 -12.36 -24.73
N THR A 187 -32.47 -11.60 -23.63
CA THR A 187 -31.29 -11.02 -22.96
C THR A 187 -30.75 -11.89 -21.82
N SER A 188 -31.32 -13.07 -21.57
CA SER A 188 -30.91 -13.96 -20.47
C SER A 188 -29.44 -14.40 -20.55
N PHE A 189 -28.83 -14.41 -21.74
CA PHE A 189 -27.41 -14.71 -21.95
C PHE A 189 -26.48 -13.67 -21.29
N MET A 190 -26.93 -12.43 -21.08
CA MET A 190 -26.16 -11.43 -20.31
C MET A 190 -26.04 -11.79 -18.84
N HIS A 191 -26.91 -12.66 -18.34
CA HIS A 191 -26.84 -13.21 -16.98
C HIS A 191 -26.23 -14.61 -16.97
N ASN A 192 -25.64 -15.06 -18.09
CA ASN A 192 -24.96 -16.34 -18.11
C ASN A 192 -23.74 -16.28 -17.19
N PRO A 193 -23.70 -17.08 -16.11
CA PRO A 193 -22.63 -16.99 -15.11
C PRO A 193 -21.26 -17.28 -15.72
N ARG A 194 -21.18 -18.15 -16.74
CA ARG A 194 -19.91 -18.49 -17.39
C ARG A 194 -19.34 -17.37 -18.25
N VAL A 195 -20.20 -16.57 -18.89
CA VAL A 195 -19.79 -15.40 -19.67
C VAL A 195 -19.25 -14.33 -18.72
N MET A 196 -19.95 -14.08 -17.61
CA MET A 196 -19.51 -13.14 -16.58
C MET A 196 -18.20 -13.57 -15.91
N GLU A 197 -18.05 -14.88 -15.65
CA GLU A 197 -16.81 -15.47 -15.13
C GLU A 197 -15.65 -15.23 -16.10
N SER A 198 -15.85 -15.49 -17.40
CA SER A 198 -14.83 -15.30 -18.44
C SER A 198 -14.40 -13.84 -18.58
N LEU A 199 -15.34 -12.89 -18.53
CA LEU A 199 -15.02 -11.46 -18.52
C LEU A 199 -14.25 -11.04 -17.27
N SER A 200 -14.52 -11.68 -16.13
CA SER A 200 -13.79 -11.44 -14.88
C SER A 200 -12.35 -11.99 -14.95
N TYR A 201 -12.15 -13.18 -15.51
CA TYR A 201 -10.81 -13.69 -15.80
C TYR A 201 -10.03 -12.77 -16.74
N GLN A 202 -10.69 -12.27 -17.80
CA GLN A 202 -10.08 -11.38 -18.77
C GLN A 202 -9.67 -10.04 -18.15
N SER A 203 -10.46 -9.47 -17.24
CA SER A 203 -10.10 -8.21 -16.56
C SER A 203 -8.90 -8.37 -15.64
N ILE A 204 -8.79 -9.51 -14.93
CA ILE A 204 -7.61 -9.84 -14.12
C ILE A 204 -6.38 -10.01 -15.02
N MET A 205 -6.53 -10.72 -16.15
CA MET A 205 -5.45 -10.91 -17.12
C MET A 205 -4.98 -9.59 -17.75
N ASP A 206 -5.89 -8.67 -18.07
CA ASP A 206 -5.56 -7.34 -18.60
C ASP A 206 -4.82 -6.50 -17.56
N ALA A 207 -5.28 -6.49 -16.31
CA ALA A 207 -4.62 -5.78 -15.22
C ALA A 207 -3.23 -6.35 -14.92
N PHE A 208 -3.10 -7.68 -14.89
CA PHE A 208 -1.81 -8.35 -14.74
C PHE A 208 -0.88 -8.06 -15.92
N GLY A 209 -1.42 -8.13 -17.13
CA GLY A 209 -0.73 -7.77 -18.36
C GLY A 209 -0.18 -6.34 -18.31
N LYS A 210 -0.96 -5.36 -17.85
CA LYS A 210 -0.51 -3.96 -17.69
C LYS A 210 0.68 -3.78 -16.74
N LEU A 211 0.92 -4.70 -15.81
CA LEU A 211 2.12 -4.70 -14.98
C LEU A 211 3.35 -5.18 -15.77
N LEU A 212 3.15 -6.15 -16.67
CA LEU A 212 4.22 -6.83 -17.38
C LEU A 212 4.54 -6.23 -18.75
N PHE A 213 3.54 -5.89 -19.55
CA PHE A 213 3.71 -5.49 -20.93
C PHE A 213 4.66 -4.30 -21.09
N GLY A 214 5.33 -4.28 -22.23
CA GLY A 214 6.32 -3.28 -22.56
C GLY A 214 7.71 -3.86 -22.60
N SER A 215 8.70 -3.00 -22.41
CA SER A 215 10.10 -3.38 -22.59
C SER A 215 11.02 -2.67 -21.61
N ILE A 216 12.17 -3.29 -21.38
CA ILE A 216 13.32 -2.62 -20.79
C ILE A 216 14.39 -2.64 -21.87
N ARG A 217 14.76 -1.45 -22.35
CA ARG A 217 15.66 -1.28 -23.48
C ARG A 217 16.85 -0.39 -23.12
N THR A 218 17.98 -0.70 -23.74
CA THR A 218 19.22 0.07 -23.61
C THR A 218 19.56 0.66 -24.96
N ASN A 219 19.65 1.99 -24.99
CA ASN A 219 20.13 2.74 -26.13
C ASN A 219 21.65 2.88 -25.98
N MET A 220 22.39 2.27 -26.89
CA MET A 220 23.85 2.35 -26.95
C MET A 220 24.20 3.40 -28.00
N THR A 221 25.05 4.37 -27.64
CA THR A 221 25.59 5.36 -28.58
C THR A 221 27.09 5.33 -28.52
N HIS A 222 27.73 5.04 -29.65
CA HIS A 222 29.18 5.01 -29.80
C HIS A 222 29.67 6.26 -30.53
N TYR A 223 30.62 6.99 -29.95
CA TYR A 223 31.24 8.18 -30.54
C TYR A 223 32.66 7.88 -30.99
N ASN A 224 32.94 7.95 -32.30
CA ASN A 224 34.28 7.82 -32.83
C ASN A 224 34.91 9.20 -33.11
N TYR A 225 35.88 9.60 -32.28
CA TYR A 225 36.64 10.84 -32.47
C TYR A 225 37.86 10.58 -33.36
N GLN A 226 38.00 11.35 -34.46
CA GLN A 226 39.11 11.20 -35.42
C GLN A 226 40.45 11.84 -34.98
N GLY A 227 40.70 12.03 -33.68
CA GLY A 227 41.93 12.66 -33.15
C GLY A 227 42.74 11.75 -32.21
N ASP A 228 44.03 12.06 -32.03
CA ASP A 228 45.09 11.28 -31.34
C ASP A 228 44.89 11.08 -29.80
N GLY A 229 43.64 11.08 -29.33
CA GLY A 229 43.22 10.79 -27.94
C GLY A 229 42.43 9.48 -27.83
N PRO A 230 41.91 9.12 -26.63
CA PRO A 230 41.26 7.83 -26.42
C PRO A 230 40.12 7.67 -27.42
N LYS A 231 40.26 6.63 -28.23
CA LYS A 231 39.31 6.25 -29.26
C LYS A 231 38.00 5.81 -28.56
N GLY A 232 36.84 6.06 -29.17
CA GLY A 232 35.51 5.50 -28.84
C GLY A 232 34.94 5.69 -27.41
N ASN A 233 33.98 6.59 -27.21
CA ASN A 233 33.16 6.60 -25.98
C ASN A 233 31.82 5.92 -26.23
N VAL A 234 31.42 4.97 -25.37
CA VAL A 234 30.09 4.34 -25.38
C VAL A 234 29.24 4.95 -24.28
N VAL A 235 28.10 5.53 -24.66
CA VAL A 235 27.07 6.02 -23.72
C VAL A 235 25.88 5.07 -23.78
N ASN A 236 25.51 4.52 -22.62
CA ASN A 236 24.34 3.66 -22.48
C ASN A 236 23.26 4.38 -21.69
N SER A 237 22.05 4.42 -22.24
CA SER A 237 20.86 4.93 -21.57
C SER A 237 19.80 3.85 -21.50
N MET A 238 19.35 3.53 -20.29
CA MET A 238 18.33 2.52 -20.05
C MET A 238 16.96 3.22 -19.97
N THR A 239 15.98 2.70 -20.69
CA THR A 239 14.58 3.15 -20.63
C THR A 239 13.66 1.98 -20.36
N GLN A 240 12.63 2.22 -19.54
CA GLN A 240 11.69 1.21 -19.09
C GLN A 240 10.26 1.66 -19.42
N ASP A 241 9.53 0.80 -20.12
CA ASP A 241 8.13 1.01 -20.52
C ASP A 241 7.24 -0.09 -19.90
N THR A 242 7.57 -0.54 -18.68
CA THR A 242 6.91 -1.63 -17.95
C THR A 242 7.04 -1.42 -16.44
N ASN A 243 6.15 -2.04 -15.65
CA ASN A 243 6.22 -2.03 -14.18
C ASN A 243 6.76 -3.35 -13.59
N ILE A 244 7.35 -4.23 -14.40
CA ILE A 244 7.85 -5.52 -13.91
C ILE A 244 8.86 -5.39 -12.75
N LEU A 245 9.71 -4.37 -12.78
CA LEU A 245 10.73 -4.13 -11.76
C LEU A 245 10.17 -3.70 -10.40
N SER A 246 8.90 -3.28 -10.32
CA SER A 246 8.24 -2.98 -9.04
C SER A 246 7.60 -4.23 -8.39
N THR A 247 7.87 -5.42 -8.92
CA THR A 247 7.30 -6.69 -8.46
C THR A 247 8.39 -7.62 -7.94
N THR A 248 7.98 -8.72 -7.30
CA THR A 248 8.90 -9.78 -6.83
C THR A 248 9.61 -10.52 -7.98
N LEU A 249 9.26 -10.23 -9.24
CA LEU A 249 9.93 -10.81 -10.41
C LEU A 249 11.37 -10.29 -10.57
N MET A 250 11.69 -9.13 -9.99
CA MET A 250 13.04 -8.58 -9.99
C MET A 250 14.06 -9.49 -9.28
N ASP A 251 13.61 -10.31 -8.32
CA ASP A 251 14.47 -11.19 -7.52
C ASP A 251 14.72 -12.56 -8.17
N THR A 252 14.22 -12.78 -9.40
CA THR A 252 14.36 -14.04 -10.11
C THR A 252 15.74 -14.19 -10.76
N GLU A 253 16.16 -15.44 -11.00
CA GLU A 253 17.46 -15.74 -11.61
C GLU A 253 17.62 -15.05 -12.97
N GLU A 254 16.58 -15.08 -13.80
CA GLU A 254 16.58 -14.49 -15.13
C GLU A 254 16.66 -12.96 -15.10
N MET A 255 16.13 -12.31 -14.06
CA MET A 255 16.08 -10.84 -13.96
C MET A 255 17.34 -10.23 -13.33
N SER A 256 18.29 -11.06 -12.88
CA SER A 256 19.55 -10.65 -12.24
C SER A 256 20.45 -9.76 -13.12
N ILE A 257 20.18 -9.68 -14.42
CA ILE A 257 20.89 -8.83 -15.38
C ILE A 257 20.59 -7.34 -15.21
N PHE A 258 19.48 -6.99 -14.54
CA PHE A 258 19.11 -5.60 -14.32
C PHE A 258 19.73 -5.10 -13.02
N PRO A 259 20.57 -4.05 -13.06
CA PRO A 259 21.14 -3.48 -11.86
C PRO A 259 20.00 -3.02 -10.95
N SER A 260 20.18 -3.17 -9.63
CA SER A 260 19.25 -2.60 -8.65
C SER A 260 19.14 -1.09 -8.91
N ILE A 261 18.04 -0.63 -9.51
CA ILE A 261 17.82 0.77 -9.92
C ILE A 261 17.89 1.74 -8.70
N ALA A 262 17.94 1.21 -7.48
CA ALA A 262 18.21 1.94 -6.24
C ALA A 262 19.59 2.64 -6.15
N GLY A 263 20.49 2.46 -7.12
CA GLY A 263 21.85 3.03 -7.11
C GLY A 263 22.16 3.95 -8.29
N SER A 264 21.29 4.89 -8.63
CA SER A 264 21.57 5.91 -9.67
C SER A 264 22.50 7.03 -9.17
N GLU A 265 23.63 6.67 -8.56
CA GLU A 265 24.81 7.53 -8.52
C GLU A 265 26.00 6.69 -8.97
N SER A 266 26.67 7.13 -10.03
CA SER A 266 27.90 6.55 -10.54
C SER A 266 28.99 6.62 -9.46
N ASN A 267 29.07 5.61 -8.61
CA ASN A 267 30.20 5.50 -7.69
C ASN A 267 31.37 4.86 -8.43
N PRO A 268 32.55 5.52 -8.52
CA PRO A 268 33.76 4.93 -9.11
C PRO A 268 34.26 3.70 -8.34
N PHE A 269 33.63 3.38 -7.21
CA PHE A 269 33.85 2.13 -6.48
C PHE A 269 33.30 0.91 -7.23
N THR A 270 32.22 1.05 -8.01
CA THR A 270 31.56 -0.08 -8.70
C THR A 270 32.42 -0.70 -9.81
N GLU A 271 33.24 0.12 -10.49
CA GLU A 271 34.21 -0.31 -11.50
C GLU A 271 35.33 -1.18 -10.90
N TYR A 272 35.61 -1.05 -9.59
CA TYR A 272 36.64 -1.83 -8.91
C TYR A 272 36.16 -3.23 -8.46
N TRP A 273 34.86 -3.52 -8.55
CA TRP A 273 34.25 -4.75 -7.99
C TRP A 273 33.85 -5.81 -9.03
N GLU A 274 34.22 -5.64 -10.30
CA GLU A 274 33.93 -6.61 -11.39
C GLU A 274 34.43 -8.06 -11.14
N GLU A 275 35.25 -8.31 -10.11
CA GLU A 275 35.84 -9.64 -9.86
C GLU A 275 35.35 -10.38 -8.60
N ARG A 276 34.33 -9.90 -7.87
CA ARG A 276 33.79 -10.64 -6.72
C ARG A 276 32.28 -10.82 -6.78
N SER A 277 31.89 -11.83 -7.56
CA SER A 277 30.86 -12.83 -7.25
C SER A 277 30.12 -12.61 -5.93
N ILE A 278 29.12 -11.72 -5.96
CA ILE A 278 28.04 -11.76 -4.97
C ILE A 278 27.27 -13.01 -5.31
N SER A 279 27.48 -14.05 -4.52
CA SER A 279 26.69 -15.28 -4.55
C SER A 279 25.21 -14.90 -4.56
N LEU A 280 24.53 -15.18 -5.69
CA LEU A 280 23.08 -15.11 -5.80
C LEU A 280 22.45 -15.77 -4.56
N PRO A 281 21.36 -15.21 -4.00
CA PRO A 281 20.64 -15.86 -2.92
C PRO A 281 20.34 -17.31 -3.32
N ARG A 282 20.65 -18.25 -2.43
CA ARG A 282 20.59 -19.72 -2.63
C ARG A 282 19.16 -20.27 -2.89
N HIS A 283 18.20 -19.37 -3.09
CA HIS A 283 16.79 -19.61 -3.36
C HIS A 283 16.27 -18.65 -4.46
N SER A 284 17.03 -18.43 -5.53
CA SER A 284 16.49 -17.73 -6.70
C SER A 284 15.40 -18.58 -7.34
N SER A 285 14.14 -18.17 -7.17
CA SER A 285 13.02 -18.80 -7.84
C SER A 285 13.09 -18.54 -9.35
N ARG A 286 12.68 -19.53 -10.15
CA ARG A 286 12.59 -19.36 -11.60
C ARG A 286 11.51 -18.34 -11.94
N LEU A 287 11.72 -17.56 -13.00
CA LEU A 287 10.76 -16.55 -13.46
C LEU A 287 9.38 -17.15 -13.72
N SER A 288 9.30 -18.35 -14.32
CA SER A 288 8.03 -19.04 -14.60
C SER A 288 7.20 -19.28 -13.33
N ASN A 289 7.83 -19.80 -12.28
CA ASN A 289 7.15 -20.13 -11.03
C ASN A 289 6.70 -18.85 -10.30
N THR A 290 7.58 -17.85 -10.28
CA THR A 290 7.31 -16.57 -9.63
C THR A 290 6.19 -15.80 -10.35
N LEU A 291 6.10 -15.90 -11.68
CA LEU A 291 4.98 -15.36 -12.47
C LEU A 291 3.65 -16.02 -12.08
N GLU A 292 3.62 -17.34 -11.98
CA GLU A 292 2.42 -18.07 -11.54
C GLU A 292 2.01 -17.72 -10.12
N GLU A 293 2.97 -17.67 -9.20
CA GLU A 293 2.75 -17.31 -7.79
C GLU A 293 2.27 -15.87 -7.65
N LEU A 294 2.86 -14.92 -8.39
CA LEU A 294 2.43 -13.53 -8.40
C LEU A 294 0.97 -13.40 -8.90
N PHE A 295 0.64 -14.06 -10.01
CA PHE A 295 -0.72 -14.07 -10.54
C PHE A 295 -1.71 -14.69 -9.55
N GLN A 296 -1.33 -15.77 -8.88
CA GLN A 296 -2.12 -16.42 -7.84
C GLN A 296 -2.35 -15.47 -6.65
N ASN A 297 -1.31 -14.80 -6.15
CA ASN A 297 -1.40 -13.86 -5.04
C ASN A 297 -2.27 -12.64 -5.37
N ILE A 298 -2.15 -12.10 -6.58
CA ILE A 298 -3.03 -11.02 -7.07
C ILE A 298 -4.48 -11.51 -7.11
N THR A 299 -4.73 -12.71 -7.62
CA THR A 299 -6.08 -13.29 -7.70
C THR A 299 -6.70 -13.40 -6.30
N PHE A 300 -5.98 -13.95 -5.33
CA PHE A 300 -6.47 -14.03 -3.95
C PHE A 300 -6.69 -12.66 -3.30
N SER A 301 -5.78 -11.72 -3.56
CA SER A 301 -5.89 -10.34 -3.06
C SER A 301 -7.15 -9.67 -3.62
N LEU A 302 -7.45 -9.86 -4.90
CA LEU A 302 -8.65 -9.32 -5.53
C LEU A 302 -9.93 -9.97 -4.97
N MET A 303 -9.93 -11.28 -4.75
CA MET A 303 -11.08 -11.98 -4.12
C MET A 303 -11.38 -11.49 -2.70
N SER A 304 -10.36 -10.99 -1.98
CA SER A 304 -10.55 -10.42 -0.64
C SER A 304 -11.29 -9.08 -0.65
N SER A 305 -11.29 -8.36 -1.78
CA SER A 305 -11.93 -7.05 -1.90
C SER A 305 -13.45 -7.16 -1.99
N LYS A 306 -14.15 -6.37 -1.16
CA LYS A 306 -15.63 -6.29 -1.18
C LYS A 306 -16.21 -5.94 -2.55
N MET A 307 -15.45 -5.22 -3.38
CA MET A 307 -15.89 -4.83 -4.73
C MET A 307 -15.96 -6.02 -5.70
N PHE A 308 -15.13 -7.05 -5.48
CA PHE A 308 -15.08 -8.25 -6.31
C PHE A 308 -15.74 -9.46 -5.65
N GLN A 309 -16.32 -9.29 -4.46
CA GLN A 309 -17.15 -10.31 -3.84
C GLN A 309 -18.52 -10.35 -4.51
N PRO A 310 -19.03 -11.54 -4.89
CA PRO A 310 -20.32 -11.66 -5.51
C PRO A 310 -21.42 -11.26 -4.52
N ASN A 311 -22.53 -10.74 -5.03
CA ASN A 311 -23.70 -10.51 -4.21
C ASN A 311 -24.34 -11.86 -3.82
N TYR A 312 -24.04 -12.35 -2.61
CA TYR A 312 -24.53 -13.64 -2.13
C TYR A 312 -26.06 -13.74 -1.98
N THR A 313 -26.80 -12.64 -2.18
CA THR A 313 -28.27 -12.68 -2.22
C THR A 313 -28.83 -13.13 -3.58
N VAL A 314 -28.01 -13.16 -4.64
CA VAL A 314 -28.44 -13.70 -5.95
C VAL A 314 -28.05 -15.17 -6.08
N GLN A 315 -28.96 -15.98 -6.62
CA GLN A 315 -28.89 -17.46 -6.72
C GLN A 315 -27.76 -17.99 -7.63
N ALA A 316 -26.91 -17.11 -8.16
CA ALA A 316 -25.88 -17.42 -9.15
C ALA A 316 -24.52 -17.85 -8.55
N VAL A 317 -24.37 -17.83 -7.23
CA VAL A 317 -23.10 -18.21 -6.57
C VAL A 317 -23.11 -19.70 -6.23
N PRO A 318 -22.14 -20.50 -6.73
CA PRO A 318 -22.05 -21.91 -6.38
C PRO A 318 -21.71 -22.09 -4.89
N ASN A 319 -22.36 -23.05 -4.23
CA ASN A 319 -22.04 -23.41 -2.85
C ASN A 319 -20.64 -24.02 -2.79
N THR A 320 -19.74 -23.39 -2.04
CA THR A 320 -18.40 -23.91 -1.75
C THR A 320 -18.35 -24.39 -0.31
N ASN A 321 -17.73 -25.55 -0.07
CA ASN A 321 -17.57 -26.06 1.29
C ASN A 321 -16.43 -25.30 1.97
N VAL A 322 -16.75 -24.49 2.97
CA VAL A 322 -15.76 -23.69 3.71
C VAL A 322 -15.82 -24.08 5.18
N THR A 323 -14.66 -24.43 5.74
CA THR A 323 -14.52 -24.65 7.19
C THR A 323 -13.91 -23.40 7.80
N ILE A 324 -14.69 -22.69 8.63
CA ILE A 324 -14.23 -21.48 9.32
C ILE A 324 -13.90 -21.84 10.77
N THR A 325 -12.63 -21.72 11.15
CA THR A 325 -12.21 -21.83 12.55
C THR A 325 -11.98 -20.43 13.11
N SER A 326 -12.90 -19.95 13.94
CA SER A 326 -12.76 -18.64 14.59
C SER A 326 -12.25 -18.82 16.01
N TYR A 327 -11.06 -18.29 16.29
CA TYR A 327 -10.55 -18.18 17.64
C TYR A 327 -11.05 -16.87 18.26
N ARG A 328 -11.89 -16.98 19.29
CA ARG A 328 -12.33 -15.83 20.07
C ARG A 328 -11.61 -15.85 21.42
N ASN A 329 -10.94 -14.75 21.76
CA ASN A 329 -10.43 -14.56 23.11
C ASN A 329 -11.62 -14.45 24.07
N ILE A 330 -11.87 -15.51 24.83
CA ILE A 330 -12.84 -15.50 25.92
C ILE A 330 -12.07 -15.10 27.18
N TYR A 331 -12.24 -13.84 27.59
CA TYR A 331 -11.75 -13.38 28.89
C TYR A 331 -12.66 -13.93 29.98
N VAL A 332 -12.25 -15.05 30.58
CA VAL A 332 -12.94 -15.64 31.73
C VAL A 332 -12.43 -14.96 33.00
N TYR A 333 -13.22 -14.04 33.54
CA TYR A 333 -12.92 -13.40 34.83
C TYR A 333 -13.43 -14.28 35.96
N THR A 334 -12.53 -14.74 36.84
CA THR A 334 -12.92 -15.47 38.04
C THR A 334 -13.59 -14.53 39.02
N ARG A 335 -14.73 -14.93 39.60
CA ARG A 335 -15.50 -14.13 40.56
C ARG A 335 -14.65 -13.58 41.71
N SER A 336 -13.65 -14.36 42.15
CA SER A 336 -12.71 -14.00 43.21
C SER A 336 -11.80 -12.83 42.85
N ILE A 337 -11.26 -12.80 41.62
CA ILE A 337 -10.35 -11.72 41.16
C ILE A 337 -11.13 -10.41 41.02
N LEU A 338 -12.34 -10.49 40.49
CA LEU A 338 -13.22 -9.33 40.34
C LEU A 338 -13.64 -8.78 41.73
N TRP A 339 -14.01 -9.66 42.66
CA TRP A 339 -14.31 -9.24 44.04
C TRP A 339 -13.08 -8.72 44.79
N ALA A 340 -11.90 -9.28 44.55
CA ALA A 340 -10.68 -8.77 45.16
C ALA A 340 -10.42 -7.33 44.71
N ALA A 341 -10.38 -7.06 43.40
CA ALA A 341 -10.06 -5.73 42.89
C ALA A 341 -11.15 -4.69 43.21
N TYR A 342 -12.40 -4.97 42.87
CA TYR A 342 -13.49 -4.01 43.07
C TYR A 342 -13.96 -3.94 44.52
N GLY A 343 -13.93 -5.07 45.24
CA GLY A 343 -14.32 -5.11 46.65
C GLY A 343 -13.33 -4.37 47.55
N THR A 344 -12.01 -4.49 47.32
CA THR A 344 -11.03 -3.71 48.09
C THR A 344 -11.14 -2.23 47.77
N ALA A 345 -11.31 -1.87 46.49
CA ALA A 345 -11.49 -0.47 46.10
C ALA A 345 -12.74 0.15 46.77
N LEU A 346 -13.86 -0.57 46.76
CA LEU A 346 -15.10 -0.13 47.41
C LEU A 346 -14.96 -0.08 48.93
N GLY A 347 -14.24 -1.02 49.54
CA GLY A 347 -13.97 -1.00 50.98
C GLY A 347 -13.14 0.21 51.41
N VAL A 348 -12.06 0.51 50.67
CA VAL A 348 -11.19 1.67 50.97
C VAL A 348 -11.93 2.98 50.78
N THR A 349 -12.74 3.14 49.71
CA THR A 349 -13.51 4.37 49.51
C THR A 349 -14.53 4.59 50.62
N VAL A 350 -15.21 3.53 51.09
CA VAL A 350 -16.14 3.62 52.23
C VAL A 350 -15.42 4.04 53.51
N LEU A 351 -14.24 3.48 53.79
CA LEU A 351 -13.45 3.88 54.97
C LEU A 351 -13.02 5.36 54.92
N CYS A 352 -12.58 5.84 53.76
CA CYS A 352 -12.24 7.26 53.58
C CYS A 352 -13.44 8.19 53.81
N VAL A 353 -14.62 7.81 53.30
CA VAL A 353 -15.86 8.60 53.51
C VAL A 353 -16.24 8.62 54.99
N ILE A 354 -16.17 7.47 55.69
CA ILE A 354 -16.46 7.40 57.12
C ILE A 354 -15.49 8.28 57.91
N ALA A 355 -14.18 8.21 57.62
CA ALA A 355 -13.18 9.07 58.27
C ALA A 355 -13.47 10.56 58.00
N GLY A 356 -13.85 10.92 56.78
CA GLY A 356 -14.25 12.29 56.44
C GLY A 356 -15.48 12.76 57.20
N ILE A 357 -16.49 11.91 57.37
CA ILE A 357 -17.70 12.22 58.16
C ILE A 357 -17.35 12.38 59.65
N LEU A 358 -16.52 11.50 60.21
CA LEU A 358 -16.10 11.59 61.61
C LEU A 358 -15.32 12.88 61.89
N LEU A 359 -14.40 13.25 60.99
CA LEU A 359 -13.67 14.52 61.09
C LEU A 359 -14.63 15.72 61.02
N TYR A 360 -15.58 15.69 60.09
CA TYR A 360 -16.59 16.75 59.94
C TYR A 360 -17.45 16.94 61.20
N LEU A 361 -17.89 15.83 61.82
CA LEU A 361 -18.68 15.86 63.04
C LEU A 361 -17.87 16.29 64.26
N SER A 362 -16.59 15.90 64.35
CA SER A 362 -15.73 16.30 65.48
C SER A 362 -15.32 17.77 65.45
N ALA A 363 -15.34 18.41 64.29
CA ALA A 363 -14.95 19.80 64.09
C ALA A 363 -16.14 20.78 64.05
N ASP A 364 -17.37 20.32 64.34
CA ASP A 364 -18.62 21.10 64.29
C ASP A 364 -18.82 21.92 62.99
N GLY A 365 -18.28 21.40 61.89
CA GLY A 365 -18.38 21.99 60.56
C GLY A 365 -17.08 21.96 59.76
N SER A 366 -17.16 22.48 58.54
CA SER A 366 -16.00 22.60 57.64
C SER A 366 -15.59 24.07 57.53
N TYR A 367 -14.36 24.38 57.96
CA TYR A 367 -13.77 25.70 57.75
C TYR A 367 -13.21 25.79 56.34
N THR A 368 -13.74 26.72 55.55
CA THR A 368 -13.19 27.02 54.24
C THR A 368 -12.04 28.02 54.38
N SER A 369 -11.01 27.90 53.54
CA SER A 369 -9.88 28.84 53.49
C SER A 369 -10.22 30.17 52.81
N LYS A 370 -11.51 30.43 52.53
CA LYS A 370 -11.94 31.71 51.95
C LYS A 370 -11.60 32.85 52.90
N PHE A 371 -11.16 33.97 52.32
CA PHE A 371 -10.82 35.19 53.06
C PHE A 371 -11.92 35.62 54.03
N SER A 372 -13.20 35.47 53.67
CA SER A 372 -14.34 35.79 54.54
C SER A 372 -14.41 34.92 55.81
N THR A 373 -14.02 33.65 55.74
CA THR A 373 -13.96 32.76 56.90
C THR A 373 -12.78 33.10 57.79
N ILE A 374 -11.62 33.38 57.19
CA ILE A 374 -10.43 33.86 57.92
C ILE A 374 -10.78 35.17 58.63
N PHE A 375 -11.34 36.15 57.93
CA PHE A 375 -11.75 37.44 58.49
C PHE A 375 -12.75 37.30 59.64
N ARG A 376 -13.74 36.41 59.52
CA ARG A 376 -14.73 36.16 60.60
C ARG A 376 -14.07 35.55 61.84
N VAL A 377 -13.12 34.64 61.66
CA VAL A 377 -12.40 34.00 62.77
C VAL A 377 -11.42 34.99 63.42
N THR A 378 -10.71 35.78 62.63
CA THR A 378 -9.74 36.76 63.15
C THR A 378 -10.41 37.96 63.82
N GLN A 379 -11.62 38.36 63.41
CA GLN A 379 -12.37 39.44 64.07
C GLN A 379 -12.79 39.07 65.50
N GLY A 380 -13.08 37.80 65.77
CA GLY A 380 -13.47 37.31 67.10
C GLY A 380 -12.29 36.80 67.94
N ALA A 381 -11.07 36.89 67.42
CA ALA A 381 -9.89 36.38 68.09
C ALA A 381 -9.30 37.43 69.03
N MET A 382 -8.90 36.99 70.23
CA MET A 382 -8.18 37.84 71.18
C MET A 382 -6.67 37.60 71.04
N VAL A 383 -5.93 38.70 71.04
CA VAL A 383 -4.47 38.69 71.07
C VAL A 383 -4.04 38.89 72.51
N SER A 384 -3.12 38.05 73.00
CA SER A 384 -2.65 38.03 74.40
C SER A 384 -1.98 39.31 74.93
N ILE A 385 -1.81 40.33 74.09
CA ILE A 385 -1.13 41.59 74.42
C ILE A 385 -1.96 42.79 73.99
N ASP A 386 -1.79 43.92 74.67
CA ASP A 386 -2.51 45.16 74.36
C ASP A 386 -1.86 45.86 73.16
N LEU A 387 -2.63 46.02 72.09
CA LEU A 387 -2.14 46.55 70.81
C LEU A 387 -2.30 48.08 70.77
N SER A 388 -1.22 48.79 70.47
CA SER A 388 -1.28 50.24 70.28
C SER A 388 -1.90 50.58 68.91
N LYS A 389 -2.42 51.79 68.75
CA LYS A 389 -3.02 52.25 67.46
C LYS A 389 -2.06 52.14 66.26
N LYS A 390 -0.74 52.10 66.49
CA LYS A 390 0.28 51.94 65.44
C LYS A 390 0.43 50.49 64.96
N ASP A 391 0.08 49.52 65.81
CA ASP A 391 0.23 48.10 65.53
C ASP A 391 -0.86 47.56 64.58
N TYR A 392 -1.96 48.32 64.39
CA TYR A 392 -3.02 48.04 63.41
C TYR A 392 -2.68 48.46 61.97
N SER A 393 -1.48 48.98 61.72
CA SER A 393 -1.06 49.46 60.39
C SER A 393 -0.75 48.32 59.40
N GLY A 394 -0.47 47.11 59.89
CA GLY A 394 -0.19 45.94 59.05
C GLY A 394 1.11 46.04 58.25
N LEU A 395 2.05 46.89 58.67
CA LEU A 395 3.34 47.09 58.02
C LEU A 395 4.36 46.02 58.46
N ASP A 396 5.15 45.53 57.50
CA ASP A 396 6.32 44.68 57.78
C ASP A 396 7.60 45.53 57.94
N PRO A 397 8.58 45.09 58.76
CA PRO A 397 8.55 43.88 59.58
C PRO A 397 7.70 44.03 60.85
N LEU A 398 7.17 42.90 61.33
CA LEU A 398 6.37 42.82 62.56
C LEU A 398 7.18 43.34 63.78
N PRO A 399 6.65 44.30 64.56
CA PRO A 399 7.32 44.82 65.74
C PRO A 399 7.66 43.73 66.78
N ASP A 400 8.86 43.80 67.36
CA ASP A 400 9.37 42.80 68.32
C ASP A 400 8.46 42.62 69.54
N HIS A 401 7.75 43.68 69.96
CA HIS A 401 6.84 43.63 71.11
C HIS A 401 5.54 42.85 70.83
N ILE A 402 5.19 42.63 69.56
CA ILE A 402 4.02 41.83 69.15
C ILE A 402 4.37 40.51 68.49
N ALA A 403 5.66 40.27 68.21
CA ALA A 403 6.15 39.08 67.52
C ALA A 403 5.85 37.75 68.23
N ASN A 404 5.75 37.77 69.57
CA ASN A 404 5.49 36.57 70.38
C ASN A 404 4.04 36.49 70.90
N ALA A 405 3.14 37.32 70.40
CA ALA A 405 1.75 37.32 70.85
C ALA A 405 1.03 36.04 70.41
N GLN A 406 0.36 35.36 71.35
CA GLN A 406 -0.53 34.25 71.04
C GLN A 406 -1.94 34.76 70.72
N MET A 407 -2.53 34.18 69.67
CA MET A 407 -3.89 34.46 69.23
C MET A 407 -4.78 33.29 69.65
N THR A 408 -5.73 33.56 70.54
CA THR A 408 -6.73 32.57 70.97
C THR A 408 -8.04 32.86 70.26
N THR A 409 -8.54 31.87 69.52
CA THR A 409 -9.78 31.95 68.75
C THR A 409 -10.89 31.20 69.50
N GLY A 410 -11.98 31.88 69.86
CA GLY A 410 -13.12 31.28 70.57
C GLY A 410 -14.04 32.36 71.15
N TYR A 411 -15.36 32.12 71.16
CA TYR A 411 -16.36 33.07 71.65
C TYR A 411 -16.22 33.24 73.18
N ASN A 412 -16.02 34.47 73.65
CA ASN A 412 -15.94 34.82 75.07
C ASN A 412 -17.19 35.63 75.44
N GLU A 413 -17.95 35.20 76.45
CA GLU A 413 -19.30 35.73 76.75
C GLU A 413 -19.34 37.16 77.31
N ASP A 414 -18.21 37.73 77.72
CA ASP A 414 -18.16 38.96 78.53
C ASP A 414 -18.06 40.30 77.77
N TYR A 415 -18.46 40.38 76.48
CA TYR A 415 -18.56 41.66 75.77
C TYR A 415 -19.94 41.87 75.11
N PRO A 416 -20.73 42.87 75.54
CA PRO A 416 -22.06 43.10 74.98
C PRO A 416 -21.98 43.77 73.61
N ALA A 417 -22.44 43.05 72.59
CA ALA A 417 -22.66 43.57 71.25
C ALA A 417 -23.67 44.73 71.27
N LYS A 418 -23.21 45.95 70.96
CA LYS A 418 -24.10 47.05 70.59
C LYS A 418 -24.73 46.73 69.23
N MET A 419 -25.94 46.20 69.27
CA MET A 419 -26.78 45.95 68.09
C MET A 419 -27.53 47.23 67.72
N SER A 420 -27.35 47.73 66.49
CA SER A 420 -28.29 48.66 65.87
C SER A 420 -28.42 48.34 64.39
N SER A 421 -29.49 47.62 64.06
CA SER A 421 -30.50 48.09 63.11
C SER A 421 -31.53 46.99 62.89
N ALA A 422 -32.76 47.23 63.34
CA ALA A 422 -33.92 46.48 62.92
C ALA A 422 -34.31 46.91 61.50
N THR A 423 -34.44 45.98 60.56
CA THR A 423 -35.38 46.12 59.43
C THR A 423 -35.87 44.73 58.98
N PRO A 424 -37.18 44.51 58.77
CA PRO A 424 -37.74 43.18 58.49
C PRO A 424 -37.60 42.76 57.01
N LEU A 425 -37.61 41.43 56.82
CA LEU A 425 -37.63 40.72 55.54
C LEU A 425 -38.76 41.20 54.59
N GLY A 426 -38.39 41.45 53.33
CA GLY A 426 -39.34 41.61 52.22
C GLY A 426 -38.68 41.51 50.85
N HIS A 427 -38.84 40.33 50.22
CA HIS A 427 -38.71 40.00 48.80
C HIS A 427 -37.38 39.49 48.18
N PRO A 428 -37.50 38.57 47.19
CA PRO A 428 -36.45 37.63 46.82
C PRO A 428 -35.64 38.07 45.58
N HIS A 429 -34.43 37.51 45.50
CA HIS A 429 -33.51 37.52 44.36
C HIS A 429 -33.23 38.86 43.69
N ARG A 430 -32.18 39.53 44.19
CA ARG A 430 -31.32 40.37 43.38
C ARG A 430 -29.89 39.89 43.56
N GLU A 431 -29.26 39.43 42.48
CA GLU A 431 -27.83 39.15 42.46
C GLU A 431 -27.06 40.37 42.98
N PRO A 432 -26.14 40.20 43.93
CA PRO A 432 -25.23 41.26 44.30
C PRO A 432 -24.14 41.36 43.24
N ALA A 433 -24.28 42.34 42.36
CA ALA A 433 -23.14 42.91 41.63
C ALA A 433 -22.20 43.55 42.66
N ALA A 434 -21.21 42.78 43.10
CA ALA A 434 -20.03 43.29 43.79
C ALA A 434 -18.81 42.93 42.93
N SER A 435 -18.37 43.93 42.18
CA SER A 435 -17.15 43.94 41.39
C SER A 435 -15.94 43.78 42.30
N SER A 436 -15.10 42.78 42.01
CA SER A 436 -13.70 42.81 42.37
C SER A 436 -12.94 42.18 41.21
N GLN A 437 -12.55 43.02 40.25
CA GLN A 437 -11.55 42.70 39.26
C GLN A 437 -10.21 42.60 39.99
N LEU A 438 -9.66 41.40 40.06
CA LEU A 438 -8.22 41.22 40.27
C LEU A 438 -7.63 40.89 38.90
N LEU A 439 -6.64 41.69 38.49
CA LEU A 439 -5.86 41.53 37.27
C LEU A 439 -5.41 40.07 37.12
N GLU A 440 -5.82 39.42 36.03
CA GLU A 440 -5.20 38.21 35.54
C GLU A 440 -4.60 38.49 34.16
N THR A 441 -3.29 38.28 34.09
CA THR A 441 -2.43 38.50 32.94
C THR A 441 -2.74 37.51 31.81
N THR A 442 -2.72 38.03 30.59
CA THR A 442 -2.85 37.33 29.30
C THR A 442 -1.98 36.08 29.18
N SER A 443 -2.55 35.00 28.60
CA SER A 443 -1.84 34.17 27.62
C SER A 443 -2.81 33.73 26.53
N ASP A 444 -2.33 33.93 25.31
CA ASP A 444 -2.93 33.71 24.00
C ASP A 444 -2.86 32.21 23.63
N GLU A 445 -3.93 31.61 23.08
CA GLU A 445 -3.81 30.52 22.12
C GLU A 445 -5.15 30.15 21.44
N GLY A 446 -5.16 30.20 20.11
CA GLY A 446 -5.55 29.01 19.34
C GLY A 446 -6.99 28.90 18.86
N VAL A 447 -7.30 29.57 17.74
CA VAL A 447 -8.32 29.16 16.78
C VAL A 447 -8.00 27.75 16.24
N HIS A 448 -8.97 26.84 16.23
CA HIS A 448 -9.35 26.06 15.04
C HIS A 448 -10.57 25.17 15.32
N LYS A 449 -11.63 25.38 14.55
CA LYS A 449 -12.47 24.30 14.04
C LYS A 449 -12.89 24.62 12.62
#